data_AF-A0A6M3LIW4-F1
#
_entry.id   AF-A0A6M3LIW4-F1
#
_cell.length_a   1.000
_cell.length_b   1.000
_cell.length_c   1.000
_cell.angle_alpha   90.00
_cell.angle_beta   90.00
_cell.angle_gamma   90.00
#
_symmetry.space_group_name_H-M   'P 1'
#
loop_
_entity.id
_entity.type
_entity.pdbx_description
1 polymer ?
#
loop_
_entity_poly.entity_id
_entity_poly.type
_entity_poly.pdbx_seq_one_letter_code
_entity_poly.pdbx_strand_id
1 'polypeptide(L)'
;MGKKYKLTTEKKKLGNSILYRVEALRDFGIVKKGNKGGFVESEKNLSQQMEAWVSGNAWVSGNAMVSGDAMVSGDAMVYGNAMVYGNAMVSGNAMVSGDIKICKGNVFAYLETLTEFTTIKQEHGILFVTEFKGHKEVSGNS
;
A
#
# COMPACT_ATOMS: atom_id res chain seq x y z
N MET A 1 17.00 12.35 -16.23
CA MET A 1 16.96 11.00 -15.60
C MET A 1 15.79 10.22 -16.18
N GLY A 2 15.99 8.95 -16.51
CA GLY A 2 14.90 8.09 -17.01
C GLY A 2 13.90 7.69 -15.92
N LYS A 3 12.78 7.07 -16.32
CA LYS A 3 11.78 6.54 -15.38
C LYS A 3 12.42 5.58 -14.36
N LYS A 4 11.95 5.63 -13.11
CA LYS A 4 12.36 4.74 -12.02
C LYS A 4 11.75 3.35 -12.18
N TYR A 5 10.49 3.28 -12.60
CA TYR A 5 9.77 2.02 -12.82
C TYR A 5 8.74 2.16 -13.95
N LYS A 6 8.23 1.01 -14.44
CA LYS A 6 7.09 0.92 -15.36
C LYS A 6 5.92 0.15 -14.73
N LEU A 7 4.71 0.40 -15.23
CA LEU A 7 3.57 -0.49 -15.04
C LEU A 7 3.67 -1.65 -16.04
N THR A 8 3.57 -2.88 -15.56
CA THR A 8 3.65 -4.08 -16.41
C THR A 8 2.27 -4.51 -16.90
N THR A 9 2.22 -5.57 -17.71
CA THR A 9 0.97 -6.20 -18.16
C THR A 9 0.33 -7.12 -17.10
N GLU A 10 1.08 -7.47 -16.04
CA GLU A 10 0.56 -8.23 -14.90
C GLU A 10 -0.36 -7.33 -14.07
N LYS A 11 -1.63 -7.73 -13.95
CA LYS A 11 -2.69 -6.90 -13.38
C LYS A 11 -3.55 -7.66 -12.38
N LYS A 12 -4.11 -6.91 -11.43
CA LYS A 12 -5.09 -7.37 -10.43
C LYS A 12 -6.35 -6.52 -10.54
N LYS A 13 -7.53 -7.15 -10.52
CA LYS A 13 -8.81 -6.44 -10.46
C LYS A 13 -9.21 -6.27 -8.99
N LEU A 14 -9.56 -5.05 -8.60
CA LEU A 14 -10.07 -4.73 -7.26
C LEU A 14 -11.32 -3.86 -7.41
N GLY A 15 -12.49 -4.48 -7.21
CA GLY A 15 -13.76 -3.84 -7.54
C GLY A 15 -13.80 -3.42 -9.01
N ASN A 16 -13.95 -2.11 -9.24
CA ASN A 16 -13.97 -1.51 -10.58
C ASN A 16 -12.59 -1.04 -11.07
N SER A 17 -11.56 -1.04 -10.22
CA SER A 17 -10.21 -0.61 -10.58
C SER A 17 -9.35 -1.78 -11.06
N ILE A 18 -8.43 -1.47 -11.97
CA ILE A 18 -7.37 -2.38 -12.42
C ILE A 18 -6.06 -1.83 -11.86
N LEU A 19 -5.31 -2.66 -11.14
CA LEU A 19 -3.97 -2.33 -10.69
C LEU A 19 -2.93 -3.07 -11.51
N TYR A 20 -1.79 -2.45 -11.72
CA TYR A 20 -0.66 -2.96 -12.50
C TYR A 20 0.53 -3.20 -11.59
N ARG A 21 1.16 -4.35 -11.75
CA ARG A 21 2.42 -4.68 -11.07
C ARG A 21 3.49 -3.69 -11.53
N VAL A 22 4.23 -3.11 -10.60
CA VAL A 22 5.38 -2.24 -10.91
C VAL A 22 6.65 -3.05 -11.14
N GLU A 23 7.50 -2.61 -12.05
CA GLU A 23 8.83 -3.19 -12.30
C GLU A 23 9.88 -2.09 -12.39
N ALA A 24 10.95 -2.23 -11.59
CA ALA A 24 12.04 -1.27 -11.53
C ALA A 24 12.82 -1.22 -12.86
N LEU A 25 13.09 -0.02 -13.36
CA LEU A 25 13.84 0.22 -14.61
C LEU A 25 15.33 0.55 -14.36
N ARG A 26 15.70 0.83 -13.11
CA ARG A 26 17.05 1.12 -12.65
C ARG A 26 17.20 0.75 -11.18
N ASP A 27 18.43 0.77 -10.69
CA ASP A 27 18.73 0.64 -9.26
C ASP A 27 18.39 1.93 -8.50
N PHE A 28 17.88 1.79 -7.27
CA PHE A 28 17.63 2.85 -6.28
C PHE A 28 17.41 2.25 -4.89
N GLY A 29 17.98 2.84 -3.84
CA GLY A 29 17.95 2.27 -2.49
C GLY A 29 18.30 0.78 -2.47
N ILE A 30 17.39 -0.01 -1.91
CA ILE A 30 17.47 -1.48 -1.85
C ILE A 30 16.95 -2.20 -3.11
N VAL A 31 16.35 -1.47 -4.06
CA VAL A 31 15.66 -2.03 -5.23
C VAL A 31 16.62 -2.11 -6.43
N LYS A 32 16.65 -3.27 -7.09
CA LYS A 32 17.45 -3.52 -8.29
C LYS A 32 16.62 -3.45 -9.56
N LYS A 33 17.25 -3.02 -10.65
CA LYS A 33 16.65 -3.05 -11.99
C LYS A 33 16.06 -4.43 -12.29
N GLY A 34 14.83 -4.45 -12.80
CA GLY A 34 14.07 -5.67 -13.10
C GLY A 34 13.32 -6.26 -11.90
N ASN A 35 13.50 -5.77 -10.67
CA ASN A 35 12.68 -6.20 -9.55
C ASN A 35 11.21 -5.84 -9.78
N LYS A 36 10.34 -6.84 -9.61
CA LYS A 36 8.90 -6.64 -9.53
C LYS A 36 8.52 -6.21 -8.11
N GLY A 37 7.66 -5.20 -8.02
CA GLY A 37 7.14 -4.67 -6.75
C GLY A 37 5.70 -5.11 -6.48
N GLY A 38 4.94 -4.28 -5.78
CA GLY A 38 3.50 -4.42 -5.58
C GLY A 38 2.70 -3.88 -6.76
N PHE A 39 1.45 -3.51 -6.51
CA PHE A 39 0.53 -3.06 -7.54
C PHE A 39 0.10 -1.60 -7.34
N VAL A 40 -0.04 -0.87 -8.43
CA VAL A 40 -0.59 0.50 -8.40
C VAL A 40 -1.62 0.69 -9.49
N GLU A 41 -2.64 1.49 -9.24
CA GLU A 41 -3.69 1.77 -10.24
C GLU A 41 -3.12 2.61 -11.41
N SER A 42 -2.29 3.61 -11.11
CA SER A 42 -1.55 4.34 -12.12
C SER A 42 -0.25 4.96 -11.57
N GLU A 43 0.51 5.65 -12.43
CA GLU A 43 1.76 6.33 -12.03
C GLU A 43 1.54 7.47 -11.03
N LYS A 44 0.30 7.93 -10.80
CA LYS A 44 0.00 8.92 -9.75
C LYS A 44 0.17 8.35 -8.34
N ASN A 45 0.04 7.04 -8.19
CA ASN A 45 0.00 6.39 -6.88
C ASN A 45 1.38 6.07 -6.30
N LEU A 46 2.44 6.10 -7.12
CA LEU A 46 3.82 5.87 -6.69
C LEU A 46 4.75 6.87 -7.38
N SER A 47 5.51 7.63 -6.62
CA SER A 47 6.38 8.65 -7.20
C SER A 47 7.50 8.03 -8.04
N GLN A 48 7.78 8.62 -9.20
CA GLN A 48 8.95 8.33 -10.02
C GLN A 48 10.25 8.93 -9.46
N GLN A 49 10.14 9.83 -8.46
CA GLN A 49 11.26 10.47 -7.80
C GLN A 49 11.63 9.74 -6.50
N MET A 50 12.84 10.00 -6.00
CA MET A 50 13.36 9.44 -4.74
C MET A 50 13.21 7.91 -4.66
N GLU A 51 13.23 7.33 -3.46
CA GLU A 51 13.34 5.88 -3.29
C GLU A 51 12.01 5.17 -3.00
N ALA A 52 10.88 5.90 -2.94
CA ALA A 52 9.58 5.33 -2.64
C ALA A 52 9.28 4.04 -3.44
N TRP A 53 8.81 3.00 -2.76
CA TRP A 53 8.58 1.70 -3.37
C TRP A 53 7.39 0.96 -2.77
N VAL A 54 6.64 0.28 -3.63
CA VAL A 54 5.61 -0.69 -3.25
C VAL A 54 6.14 -2.07 -3.60
N SER A 55 6.11 -3.01 -2.67
CA SER A 55 6.67 -4.36 -2.82
C SER A 55 5.72 -5.45 -2.31
N GLY A 56 6.00 -6.71 -2.64
CA GLY A 56 5.15 -7.84 -2.25
C GLY A 56 3.80 -7.83 -2.96
N ASN A 57 2.72 -8.12 -2.23
CA ASN A 57 1.34 -8.07 -2.70
C ASN A 57 0.65 -6.74 -2.41
N ALA A 58 1.36 -5.81 -1.78
CA ALA A 58 0.81 -4.53 -1.39
C ALA A 58 0.32 -3.75 -2.60
N TRP A 59 -0.69 -2.92 -2.38
CA TRP A 59 -1.29 -2.15 -3.45
C TRP A 59 -1.73 -0.74 -3.05
N VAL A 60 -1.67 0.17 -4.02
CA VAL A 60 -2.01 1.59 -3.86
C VAL A 60 -2.97 2.03 -4.97
N SER A 61 -4.14 2.57 -4.60
CA SER A 61 -5.18 2.98 -5.57
C SER A 61 -5.95 4.23 -5.16
N GLY A 62 -6.87 4.68 -6.01
CA GLY A 62 -7.65 5.89 -5.79
C GLY A 62 -6.77 7.12 -5.92
N ASN A 63 -6.93 8.08 -5.02
CA ASN A 63 -6.11 9.30 -4.96
C ASN A 63 -4.91 9.14 -4.01
N ALA A 64 -4.68 7.94 -3.48
CA ALA A 64 -3.57 7.70 -2.57
C ALA A 64 -2.22 7.82 -3.31
N MET A 65 -1.19 8.28 -2.61
CA MET A 65 0.14 8.48 -3.17
C MET A 65 1.23 8.02 -2.21
N VAL A 66 2.21 7.29 -2.73
CA VAL A 66 3.46 6.95 -2.04
C VAL A 66 4.62 7.76 -2.65
N SER A 67 5.32 8.56 -1.85
CA SER A 67 6.42 9.42 -2.32
C SER A 67 7.55 9.55 -1.29
N GLY A 68 8.59 10.35 -1.59
CA GLY A 68 9.79 10.41 -0.74
C GLY A 68 10.56 9.10 -0.77
N ASP A 69 10.94 8.61 0.40
CA ASP A 69 11.65 7.33 0.62
C ASP A 69 10.73 6.30 1.31
N ALA A 70 9.40 6.50 1.19
CA ALA A 70 8.42 5.68 1.86
C ALA A 70 8.32 4.26 1.26
N MET A 71 8.14 3.27 2.13
CA MET A 71 8.08 1.86 1.74
C MET A 71 6.72 1.27 2.10
N VAL A 72 6.06 0.66 1.11
CA VAL A 72 4.83 -0.11 1.33
C VAL A 72 5.09 -1.56 0.94
N SER A 73 4.84 -2.52 1.84
CA SER A 73 5.21 -3.93 1.61
C SER A 73 4.24 -4.93 2.25
N GLY A 74 4.47 -6.22 2.01
CA GLY A 74 3.58 -7.29 2.49
C GLY A 74 2.29 -7.34 1.68
N ASP A 75 1.14 -7.37 2.37
CA ASP A 75 -0.21 -7.35 1.81
C ASP A 75 -0.92 -6.00 2.08
N ALA A 76 -0.16 -4.96 2.42
CA ALA A 76 -0.68 -3.66 2.80
C ALA A 76 -1.52 -2.99 1.70
N MET A 77 -2.55 -2.26 2.12
CA MET A 77 -3.56 -1.66 1.28
C MET A 77 -3.62 -0.16 1.55
N VAL A 78 -3.29 0.67 0.57
CA VAL A 78 -3.33 2.14 0.71
C VAL A 78 -4.27 2.73 -0.35
N TYR A 79 -5.35 3.39 0.10
CA TYR A 79 -6.39 3.86 -0.81
C TYR A 79 -7.12 5.11 -0.31
N GLY A 80 -8.10 5.60 -1.07
CA GLY A 80 -8.77 6.87 -0.78
C GLY A 80 -7.85 8.05 -1.10
N ASN A 81 -7.69 9.00 -0.16
CA ASN A 81 -6.83 10.18 -0.30
C ASN A 81 -5.54 10.08 0.54
N ALA A 82 -5.15 8.87 0.95
CA ALA A 82 -4.04 8.66 1.87
C ALA A 82 -2.68 9.02 1.22
N MET A 83 -1.87 9.79 1.93
CA MET A 83 -0.55 10.22 1.51
C MET A 83 0.51 9.58 2.40
N VAL A 84 1.34 8.71 1.83
CA VAL A 84 2.47 8.07 2.52
C VAL A 84 3.76 8.64 1.94
N TYR A 85 4.54 9.35 2.73
CA TYR A 85 5.71 10.08 2.24
C TYR A 85 6.84 10.16 3.27
N GLY A 86 7.93 10.83 2.93
CA GLY A 86 9.11 10.90 3.81
C GLY A 86 9.73 9.51 4.01
N ASN A 87 10.03 9.14 5.25
CA ASN A 87 10.64 7.85 5.61
C ASN A 87 9.62 6.88 6.22
N ALA A 88 8.34 6.99 5.85
CA ALA A 88 7.28 6.15 6.40
C ALA A 88 7.40 4.69 5.93
N MET A 89 7.10 3.74 6.81
CA MET A 89 6.95 2.33 6.44
C MET A 89 5.52 1.87 6.73
N VAL A 90 4.89 1.22 5.75
CA VAL A 90 3.59 0.55 5.90
C VAL A 90 3.76 -0.90 5.47
N SER A 91 3.57 -1.86 6.37
CA SER A 91 3.77 -3.26 6.00
C SER A 91 2.87 -4.25 6.73
N GLY A 92 2.98 -5.52 6.34
CA GLY A 92 2.11 -6.59 6.81
C GLY A 92 0.74 -6.47 6.16
N ASN A 93 -0.32 -6.57 6.95
CA ASN A 93 -1.71 -6.51 6.49
C ASN A 93 -2.36 -5.14 6.76
N ALA A 94 -1.60 -4.06 6.78
CA ALA A 94 -2.12 -2.75 7.16
C ALA A 94 -3.10 -2.19 6.12
N MET A 95 -4.18 -1.54 6.57
CA MET A 95 -5.12 -0.82 5.71
C MET A 95 -5.11 0.67 6.04
N VAL A 96 -4.67 1.50 5.09
CA VAL A 96 -4.60 2.96 5.25
C VAL A 96 -5.55 3.62 4.27
N SER A 97 -6.52 4.38 4.77
CA SER A 97 -7.55 5.01 3.93
C SER A 97 -8.11 6.31 4.48
N GLY A 98 -8.76 7.09 3.61
CA GLY A 98 -9.28 8.42 3.94
C GLY A 98 -8.23 9.53 3.80
N ASP A 99 -8.46 10.69 4.42
CA ASP A 99 -7.64 11.89 4.29
C ASP A 99 -6.40 11.87 5.21
N ILE A 100 -5.64 10.77 5.19
CA ILE A 100 -4.50 10.53 6.10
C ILE A 100 -3.18 11.00 5.50
N LYS A 101 -2.28 11.50 6.35
CA LYS A 101 -0.88 11.78 6.01
C LYS A 101 0.07 11.02 6.94
N ILE A 102 0.90 10.14 6.39
CA ILE A 102 1.96 9.43 7.10
C ILE A 102 3.29 9.91 6.53
N CYS A 103 4.10 10.59 7.35
CA CYS A 103 5.38 11.18 6.91
C CYS A 103 6.61 10.67 7.68
N LYS A 104 6.37 10.11 8.87
CA LYS A 104 7.35 9.54 9.80
C LYS A 104 6.65 8.45 10.62
N GLY A 105 7.41 7.44 11.02
CA GLY A 105 6.90 6.31 11.81
C GLY A 105 6.48 5.13 10.95
N ASN A 106 6.18 4.03 11.63
CA ASN A 106 5.88 2.76 11.00
C ASN A 106 4.46 2.31 11.32
N VAL A 107 3.75 1.85 10.29
CA VAL A 107 2.45 1.20 10.41
C VAL A 107 2.66 -0.27 10.09
N PHE A 108 2.46 -1.10 11.10
CA PHE A 108 2.60 -2.55 10.99
C PHE A 108 1.30 -3.21 11.43
N ALA A 109 0.84 -4.18 10.65
CA ALA A 109 -0.23 -5.10 11.06
C ALA A 109 0.29 -6.53 10.97
N TYR A 110 0.36 -7.20 12.12
CA TYR A 110 0.71 -8.62 12.21
C TYR A 110 -0.55 -9.44 12.42
N LEU A 111 -0.62 -10.60 11.78
CA LEU A 111 -1.70 -11.55 11.97
C LEU A 111 -1.21 -12.77 12.76
N GLU A 112 -1.94 -13.14 13.81
CA GLU A 112 -1.91 -14.53 14.32
C GLU A 112 -2.93 -15.42 13.57
N THR A 113 -3.97 -14.82 12.98
CA THR A 113 -5.01 -15.52 12.19
C THR A 113 -5.39 -14.70 10.95
N LEU A 114 -5.81 -15.33 9.85
CA LEU A 114 -6.07 -14.69 8.54
C LEU A 114 -7.17 -13.60 8.51
N THR A 115 -7.77 -13.24 9.64
CA THR A 115 -8.99 -12.43 9.75
C THR A 115 -8.83 -11.05 10.37
N GLU A 116 -7.63 -10.68 10.84
CA GLU A 116 -7.39 -9.38 11.49
C GLU A 116 -6.66 -8.37 10.56
N PHE A 117 -7.01 -7.09 10.64
CA PHE A 117 -6.30 -6.04 9.90
C PHE A 117 -6.17 -4.82 10.81
N THR A 118 -5.01 -4.19 10.84
CA THR A 118 -4.86 -2.88 11.49
C THR A 118 -5.25 -1.81 10.47
N THR A 119 -6.35 -1.13 10.75
CA THR A 119 -6.88 -0.06 9.92
C THR A 119 -6.49 1.28 10.53
N ILE A 120 -5.96 2.18 9.71
CA ILE A 120 -5.80 3.59 10.06
C ILE A 120 -6.81 4.39 9.24
N LYS A 121 -7.70 5.09 9.95
CA LYS A 121 -8.70 6.00 9.38
C LYS A 121 -8.59 7.36 10.06
N GLN A 122 -8.89 8.42 9.32
CA GLN A 122 -9.08 9.75 9.90
C GLN A 122 -10.55 10.12 9.84
N GLU A 123 -11.15 10.39 11.01
CA GLU A 123 -12.51 10.91 11.13
C GLU A 123 -12.45 12.19 11.95
N HIS A 124 -13.06 13.27 11.45
CA HIS A 124 -13.07 14.59 12.11
C HIS A 124 -11.69 15.14 12.51
N GLY A 125 -10.62 14.79 11.79
CA GLY A 125 -9.25 15.23 12.12
C GLY A 125 -8.53 14.38 13.16
N ILE A 126 -9.15 13.32 13.67
CA ILE A 126 -8.57 12.37 14.63
C ILE A 126 -8.16 11.10 13.89
N LEU A 127 -6.94 10.62 14.14
CA LEU A 127 -6.45 9.37 13.60
C LEU A 127 -6.91 8.20 14.50
N PHE A 128 -7.66 7.27 13.94
CA PHE A 128 -8.10 6.05 14.61
C PHE A 128 -7.26 4.88 14.10
N VAL A 129 -6.58 4.21 15.02
CA VAL A 129 -5.98 2.90 14.76
C VAL A 129 -6.96 1.86 15.30
N THR A 130 -7.62 1.13 14.41
CA THR A 130 -8.57 0.09 14.77
C THR A 130 -8.06 -1.27 14.31
N GLU A 131 -7.95 -2.21 15.25
CA GLU A 131 -7.83 -3.63 14.91
C GLU A 131 -9.23 -4.14 14.56
N PHE A 132 -9.43 -4.59 13.32
CA PHE A 132 -10.67 -5.24 12.93
C PHE A 132 -10.62 -6.70 13.35
N LYS A 133 -11.27 -7.07 14.47
CA LYS A 133 -11.55 -8.47 14.81
C LYS A 133 -12.77 -8.91 14.03
N GLY A 134 -12.57 -9.51 12.85
CA GLY A 134 -13.67 -9.99 12.02
C GLY A 134 -14.58 -10.97 12.76
N HIS A 135 -15.89 -10.77 12.61
CA HIS A 135 -16.96 -11.64 13.07
C HIS A 135 -16.75 -13.08 12.56
N LYS A 136 -16.92 -14.08 13.44
CA LYS A 136 -17.13 -15.47 13.01
C LYS A 136 -18.36 -15.52 12.12
N GLU A 137 -18.21 -15.82 10.83
CA GLU A 137 -19.29 -16.47 10.10
C GLU A 137 -19.51 -17.84 10.74
N VAL A 138 -20.52 -17.93 11.61
CA VAL A 138 -21.13 -19.22 11.91
C VAL A 138 -22.09 -19.48 10.76
N SER A 139 -21.62 -20.15 9.71
CA SER A 139 -22.53 -20.84 8.80
C SER A 139 -23.13 -22.01 9.57
N GLY A 140 -24.25 -21.77 10.25
CA GLY A 140 -25.10 -22.81 10.80
C GLY A 140 -25.73 -23.56 9.64
N ASN A 141 -25.22 -24.75 9.33
CA ASN A 141 -25.99 -25.75 8.61
C ASN A 141 -26.96 -26.39 9.62
N SER A 142 -28.25 -26.13 9.44
CA SER A 142 -29.34 -27.00 9.90
C SER A 142 -30.45 -26.96 8.86
#